data_AF-A0A7X3VCD7-F1
#
_entry.id   AF-A0A7X3VCD7-F1
#
_cell.length_a   1.000
_cell.length_b   1.000
_cell.length_c   1.000
_cell.angle_alpha   90.00
_cell.angle_beta   90.00
_cell.angle_gamma   90.00
#
_symmetry.space_group_name_H-M   'P 1'
#
loop_
_entity.id
_entity.type
_entity.pdbx_description
1 polymer ?
#
loop_
_entity_poly.entity_id
_entity_poly.type
_entity_poly.pdbx_seq_one_letter_code
_entity_poly.pdbx_strand_id
1 'polypeptide(L)' 'MTTNIGKSIPRRDLPAKLTGEAKYAADIQLPGMLVGKILRSPHPHAKIVSIDVSDVESMA' A
#
# COMPACT_ATOMS: atom_id res chain seq x y z
N MET A 1 21.21 16.21 32.40
CA MET A 1 21.31 15.53 31.09
C MET A 1 20.07 15.85 30.28
N THR A 2 20.12 16.85 29.40
CA THR A 2 18.96 17.22 28.57
C THR A 2 19.46 17.74 27.23
N THR A 3 20.08 16.87 26.45
CA THR A 3 20.92 17.28 25.31
C THR A 3 20.12 17.89 24.14
N ASN A 4 18.84 17.58 24.00
CA ASN A 4 18.06 17.89 22.77
C ASN A 4 16.64 18.44 22.97
N ILE A 5 16.16 18.66 24.20
CA ILE A 5 14.81 19.21 24.41
C ILE A 5 14.80 20.70 24.03
N GLY A 6 13.80 21.12 23.25
CA GLY A 6 13.60 22.52 22.83
C GLY A 6 14.40 22.98 21.61
N LYS A 7 15.20 22.10 20.99
CA LYS A 7 16.01 22.45 19.81
C LYS A 7 15.31 22.05 18.50
N SER A 8 15.37 22.93 17.50
CA SER A 8 14.94 22.61 16.13
C SER A 8 16.00 21.78 15.42
N ILE A 9 15.97 20.47 15.63
CA ILE A 9 16.94 19.53 15.05
C ILE A 9 16.45 19.06 13.67
N PRO A 10 17.30 19.02 12.64
CA PRO A 10 16.94 18.48 11.33
C PRO A 10 16.43 17.04 11.43
N ARG A 11 15.32 16.78 10.74
CA ARG A 11 14.73 15.44 10.66
C ARG A 11 15.55 14.54 9.75
N ARG A 12 16.02 13.43 10.29
CA ARG A 12 16.85 12.45 9.56
C ARG A 12 16.13 11.81 8.37
N ASP A 13 14.81 11.69 8.41
CA ASP A 13 14.01 11.07 7.35
C ASP A 13 13.68 12.02 6.20
N LEU A 14 13.88 13.34 6.36
CA LEU A 14 13.49 14.32 5.34
C LEU A 14 14.28 14.22 4.03
N PRO A 15 15.63 14.07 4.02
CA PRO A 15 16.38 14.05 2.77
C PRO A 15 15.85 13.00 1.79
N ALA A 16 15.71 11.74 2.22
CA ALA A 16 15.22 10.65 1.37
C ALA A 16 13.77 10.86 0.88
N LYS A 17 12.92 11.51 1.69
CA LYS A 17 11.54 11.83 1.30
C LYS A 17 11.47 12.96 0.28
N LEU A 18 12.39 13.92 0.33
CA LEU A 18 12.46 15.06 -0.58
C LEU A 18 13.15 14.69 -1.90
N THR A 19 14.12 13.78 -1.88
CA THR A 19 14.84 13.31 -3.07
C THR A 19 14.13 12.19 -3.82
N GLY A 20 13.09 11.57 -3.22
CA GLY A 20 12.40 10.41 -3.79
C GLY A 20 13.13 9.08 -3.58
N GLU A 21 14.20 9.08 -2.78
CA GLU A 21 14.95 7.85 -2.44
C GLU A 21 14.26 6.99 -1.38
N ALA A 22 13.31 7.57 -0.64
CA ALA A 22 12.51 6.84 0.33
C ALA A 22 11.65 5.79 -0.38
N LYS A 23 11.86 4.52 -0.05
CA LYS A 23 11.05 3.40 -0.54
C LYS A 23 9.82 3.20 0.34
N TYR A 24 8.65 3.21 -0.27
CA TYR A 24 7.37 2.84 0.32
C TYR A 24 6.97 1.43 -0.10
N ALA A 25 5.94 0.89 0.54
CA ALA A 25 5.47 -0.48 0.26
C ALA A 25 5.11 -0.70 -1.23
N ALA A 26 4.60 0.33 -1.90
CA ALA A 26 4.24 0.28 -3.32
C ALA A 26 5.46 0.31 -4.26
N ASP A 27 6.64 0.71 -3.78
CA ASP A 27 7.88 0.78 -4.59
C ASP A 27 8.64 -0.55 -4.57
N ILE A 28 8.19 -1.51 -3.77
CA ILE A 28 8.82 -2.83 -3.65
C ILE A 28 8.38 -3.69 -4.84
N GLN A 29 9.36 -4.27 -5.53
CA GLN A 29 9.14 -5.27 -6.56
C GLN A 29 10.03 -6.48 -6.26
N LEU A 30 9.42 -7.66 -6.21
CA LEU A 30 10.11 -8.93 -5.94
C LEU A 30 9.92 -9.90 -7.11
N PRO A 31 10.90 -10.76 -7.41
CA PRO A 31 10.72 -11.82 -8.40
C PRO A 31 9.52 -12.71 -8.06
N GLY A 32 8.59 -12.89 -9.01
CA GLY A 32 7.37 -13.68 -8.81
C GLY A 32 6.27 -12.97 -8.01
N MET A 33 6.35 -11.66 -7.77
CA MET A 33 5.31 -10.91 -7.07
C MET A 33 3.99 -10.92 -7.85
N LEU A 34 2.91 -11.37 -7.20
CA LEU A 34 1.55 -11.31 -7.73
C LEU A 34 0.87 -9.99 -7.37
N VAL A 35 -0.09 -9.57 -8.21
CA VAL A 35 -0.89 -8.36 -7.99
C VAL A 35 -2.34 -8.77 -7.73
N GLY A 36 -2.90 -8.34 -6.60
CA GLY A 36 -4.29 -8.57 -6.24
C GLY A 36 -5.16 -7.32 -6.44
N LYS A 37 -6.42 -7.53 -6.84
CA LYS A 37 -7.46 -6.49 -6.88
C LYS A 37 -8.73 -7.01 -6.23
N ILE A 38 -9.38 -6.16 -5.44
CA ILE A 38 -10.60 -6.53 -4.71
C ILE A 38 -11.83 -6.08 -5.50
N LEU A 39 -12.72 -7.00 -5.84
CA LEU A 39 -14.09 -6.69 -6.26
C LEU A 39 -14.89 -6.29 -5.01
N ARG A 40 -15.46 -5.09 -5.01
CA ARG A 40 -16.24 -4.55 -3.90
C ARG A 40 -17.73 -4.53 -4.23
N SER A 41 -18.56 -4.63 -3.20
CA SER A 41 -20.00 -4.49 -3.35
C SER A 41 -20.35 -3.11 -3.94
N PRO A 42 -21.18 -3.04 -4.98
CA PRO A 42 -21.76 -1.78 -5.44
C PRO A 42 -22.95 -1.33 -4.56
N HIS A 43 -23.45 -2.21 -3.69
CA HIS A 43 -24.59 -1.95 -2.82
C HIS A 43 -24.15 -1.66 -1.38
N PRO A 44 -24.65 -0.60 -0.74
CA PRO A 44 -24.37 -0.30 0.67
C PRO A 44 -24.87 -1.37 1.65
N HIS A 45 -26.01 -2.01 1.34
CA HIS A 45 -26.56 -3.13 2.09
C HIS A 45 -27.30 -4.08 1.16
N ALA A 46 -26.81 -5.31 1.06
CA ALA A 46 -27.43 -6.37 0.28
C ALA A 46 -27.00 -7.73 0.82
N LYS A 47 -27.83 -8.76 0.59
CA LYS A 47 -27.43 -10.14 0.81
C LYS A 47 -26.71 -10.65 -0.44
N ILE A 48 -25.53 -11.24 -0.28
CA ILE A 48 -24.85 -11.95 -1.37
C ILE A 48 -25.59 -13.27 -1.58
N VAL A 49 -26.18 -13.45 -2.77
CA VAL A 49 -26.90 -14.68 -3.13
C VAL A 49 -26.00 -15.64 -3.90
N SER A 50 -25.17 -15.11 -4.81
CA SER A 50 -24.19 -15.86 -5.59
C SER A 50 -23.05 -14.93 -6.02
N ILE A 51 -21.92 -15.53 -6.39
CA ILE A 51 -20.78 -14.87 -7.05
C ILE A 51 -20.35 -15.81 -8.18
N ASP A 52 -20.27 -15.30 -9.41
CA ASP A 52 -19.72 -16.02 -10.55
C ASP A 52 -18.28 -15.52 -10.80
N VAL A 53 -17.34 -16.46 -10.88
CA VAL A 53 -15.90 -16.19 -11.07
C VAL A 53 -15.33 -16.92 -12.29
N SER A 54 -16.18 -17.55 -13.11
CA SER A 54 -15.77 -18.39 -14.24
C SER A 54 -14.83 -17.67 -15.22
N ASP A 55 -15.12 -16.41 -15.56
CA ASP A 55 -14.28 -15.61 -16.45
C ASP A 55 -12.86 -15.35 -15.87
N VAL A 56 -12.74 -15.25 -14.53
CA VAL A 56 -11.46 -14.92 -13.86
C VAL A 56 -10.53 -16.12 -13.80
N GLU A 57 -11.06 -17.33 -13.66
CA GLU A 57 -10.26 -18.57 -13.60
C GLU A 57 -9.55 -18.87 -14.92
N SER A 58 -10.10 -18.38 -16.04
CA SER A 58 -9.50 -18.52 -17.39
C SER A 58 -8.35 -17.54 -17.67
N MET A 59 -8.14 -16.54 -16.81
CA MET A 59 -7.09 -15.52 -16.97
C MET A 59 -5.76 -15.90 -16.28
N ALA A 60 -5.67 -17.12 -15.74
CA ALA A 60 -4.49 -17.65 -15.06
C ALA A 60 -3.48 -18.31 -16.00
#